data_AF-A0A2V7FPF1-F1
#
_entry.id   AF-A0A2V7FPF1-F1
#
_cell.length_a   1.000
_cell.length_b   1.000
_cell.length_c   1.000
_cell.angle_alpha   90.00
_cell.angle_beta   90.00
_cell.angle_gamma   90.00
#
_symmetry.space_group_name_H-M   'P 1'
#
loop_
_entity.id
_entity.type
_entity.pdbx_description
1 polymer ?
#
loop_
_entity_poly.entity_id
_entity_poly.type
_entity_poly.pdbx_seq_one_letter_code
_entity_poly.pdbx_strand_id
1 'polypeptide(L)'
;MARLFWLTVMAAFVAALLAGASWAVALSAVGTLLGSPPPEMGNQSTTFLWQGAPQLPGHPRVWRYAFGPTVIPGAPTVRIYVTPLGQVVATEPADLAERVKALHPY
;
A
#
# COMPACT_ATOMS: atom_id res chain seq x y z
N MET A 1 19.35 -35.99 3.04
CA MET A 1 19.57 -34.53 2.99
C MET A 1 18.74 -33.82 1.91
N ALA A 2 18.59 -34.38 0.70
CA ALA A 2 17.83 -33.74 -0.40
C ALA A 2 16.35 -33.39 -0.07
N ARG A 3 15.67 -34.19 0.76
CA ARG A 3 14.26 -33.96 1.11
C ARG A 3 14.06 -32.71 1.98
N LEU A 4 14.96 -32.45 2.92
CA LEU A 4 14.91 -31.25 3.77
C LEU A 4 15.18 -30.00 2.93
N PHE A 5 16.16 -30.08 2.02
CA PHE A 5 16.46 -29.00 1.07
C PHE A 5 15.23 -28.63 0.23
N TRP A 6 14.56 -29.62 -0.37
CA TRP A 6 13.35 -29.37 -1.15
C TRP A 6 12.20 -28.78 -0.34
N LEU A 7 12.01 -29.23 0.91
CA LEU A 7 11.02 -28.64 1.81
C LEU A 7 11.32 -27.17 2.11
N THR A 8 12.59 -26.82 2.34
CA THR A 8 13.00 -25.42 2.54
C THR A 8 12.75 -24.57 1.29
N VAL A 9 13.06 -25.11 0.10
CA VAL A 9 12.81 -24.41 -1.17
C VAL A 9 11.30 -24.18 -1.38
N MET A 10 10.47 -25.20 -1.13
CA MET A 10 9.02 -25.06 -1.21
C MET A 10 8.49 -24.05 -0.20
N ALA A 11 8.97 -24.08 1.05
CA ALA A 11 8.58 -23.12 2.07
C ALA A 11 8.96 -21.68 1.69
N ALA A 12 10.16 -21.48 1.15
CA ALA A 12 10.61 -20.17 0.67
C ALA A 12 9.76 -19.68 -0.52
N PHE A 13 9.39 -20.58 -1.44
CA PHE A 13 8.53 -20.25 -2.57
C PHE A 13 7.11 -19.86 -2.13
N VAL A 14 6.52 -20.61 -1.20
CA VAL A 14 5.21 -20.27 -0.62
C VAL A 14 5.27 -18.93 0.11
N ALA A 15 6.33 -18.67 0.88
CA ALA A 15 6.52 -17.38 1.55
C ALA A 15 6.61 -16.22 0.55
N ALA A 16 7.33 -16.40 -0.56
CA ALA A 16 7.43 -15.40 -1.62
C ALA A 16 6.08 -15.13 -2.29
N LEU A 17 5.29 -16.18 -2.56
CA LEU A 17 3.94 -16.05 -3.11
C LEU A 17 3.01 -15.28 -2.16
N LEU A 18 3.04 -15.59 -0.86
CA LEU A 18 2.22 -14.89 0.14
C LEU A 18 2.60 -13.41 0.25
N ALA A 19 3.91 -13.10 0.22
CA ALA A 19 4.38 -11.71 0.23
C ALA A 19 3.92 -10.95 -1.03
N GLY A 20 4.01 -11.58 -2.20
CA GLY A 20 3.53 -11.02 -3.47
C GLY A 20 2.01 -10.80 -3.47
N ALA A 21 1.24 -11.77 -2.98
CA ALA A 21 -0.21 -11.65 -2.84
C ALA A 21 -0.60 -10.52 -1.88
N SER A 22 0.10 -10.40 -0.75
CA SER A 22 -0.13 -9.31 0.20
C SER A 22 0.11 -7.93 -0.42
N TRP A 23 1.20 -7.78 -1.19
CA TRP A 23 1.49 -6.53 -1.89
C TRP A 23 0.45 -6.21 -2.96
N ALA A 24 0.01 -7.21 -3.74
CA ALA A 24 -0.99 -7.02 -4.79
C ALA A 24 -2.35 -6.60 -4.22
N VAL A 25 -2.79 -7.25 -3.13
CA VAL A 25 -4.02 -6.88 -2.41
C VAL A 25 -3.92 -5.46 -1.87
N ALA A 26 -2.80 -5.08 -1.25
CA ALA A 26 -2.60 -3.72 -0.75
C ALA A 26 -2.61 -2.68 -1.88
N LEU A 27 -1.98 -2.97 -3.02
CA LEU A 27 -1.98 -2.09 -4.20
C LEU A 27 -3.39 -1.93 -4.78
N SER A 28 -4.19 -2.99 -4.82
CA SER A 28 -5.57 -2.93 -5.31
C SER A 28 -6.47 -2.02 -4.46
N ALA A 29 -6.26 -2.01 -3.14
CA ALA A 29 -6.97 -1.11 -2.22
C ALA A 29 -6.57 0.36 -2.45
N VAL A 30 -5.29 0.62 -2.72
CA VAL A 30 -4.81 1.95 -3.12
C VAL A 30 -5.47 2.39 -4.42
N GLY A 31 -5.52 1.53 -5.44
CA GLY A 31 -6.19 1.84 -6.70
C GLY A 31 -7.69 2.14 -6.52
N THR A 32 -8.37 1.37 -5.67
CA THR A 32 -9.79 1.60 -5.34
C THR A 32 -10.00 2.94 -4.65
N LEU A 33 -9.09 3.33 -3.75
CA LEU A 33 -9.15 4.62 -3.06
C LEU A 33 -8.91 5.81 -4.00
N LEU A 34 -7.99 5.64 -4.96
CA LEU A 34 -7.62 6.69 -5.91
C LEU A 34 -8.62 6.82 -7.07
N GLY A 35 -9.46 5.81 -7.30
CA GLY A 35 -10.45 5.80 -8.37
C GLY A 35 -9.86 5.52 -9.76
N SER A 36 -10.74 5.52 -10.77
CA SER A 36 -10.38 5.35 -12.17
C SER A 36 -11.00 6.48 -13.01
N PRO A 37 -10.20 7.25 -13.76
CA PRO A 37 -8.74 7.19 -13.85
C PRO A 37 -8.06 7.68 -12.56
N PRO A 38 -6.88 7.14 -12.18
CA PRO A 38 -6.15 7.63 -11.02
C PRO A 38 -5.69 9.09 -11.26
N PRO A 39 -5.67 9.95 -10.22
CA PRO A 39 -5.14 11.30 -10.32
C PRO A 39 -3.72 11.31 -10.87
N GLU A 40 -3.32 12.39 -11.54
CA GLU A 40 -1.93 12.54 -11.98
C GLU A 40 -1.01 12.63 -10.77
N MET A 41 -0.22 11.58 -10.59
CA MET A 41 0.72 11.41 -9.51
C MET A 41 2.06 11.05 -10.11
N GLY A 42 3.11 11.66 -9.58
CA GLY A 42 4.49 11.44 -10.01
C GLY A 42 5.01 10.08 -9.55
N ASN A 43 6.18 10.07 -8.94
CA ASN A 43 6.83 8.81 -8.61
C ASN A 43 6.12 8.10 -7.46
N GLN A 44 5.92 6.79 -7.60
CA GLN A 44 5.40 5.92 -6.54
C GLN A 44 6.56 5.22 -5.84
N SER A 45 6.64 5.38 -4.52
CA SER A 45 7.51 4.58 -3.65
C SER A 45 6.67 3.67 -2.77
N THR A 46 7.02 2.38 -2.73
CA THR A 46 6.35 1.39 -1.88
C THR A 46 7.33 0.85 -0.85
N THR A 47 6.93 0.81 0.42
CA THR A 47 7.76 0.28 1.52
C THR A 47 6.93 -0.59 2.43
N PHE A 48 7.41 -1.79 2.73
CA PHE A 48 6.79 -2.63 3.76
C PHE A 48 7.36 -2.30 5.13
N LEU A 49 6.52 -1.79 6.03
CA LEU A 49 6.91 -1.47 7.40
C LEU A 49 6.75 -2.72 8.28
N TRP A 50 7.72 -3.64 8.18
CA TRP A 50 7.72 -4.91 8.92
C TRP A 50 7.70 -4.72 10.44
N GLN A 51 8.42 -3.70 10.92
CA GLN A 51 8.47 -3.35 12.34
C GLN A 51 7.19 -2.61 12.82
N GLY A 52 6.26 -2.33 11.91
CA GLY A 52 5.08 -1.51 12.16
C GLY A 52 5.30 -0.05 11.78
N ALA A 53 4.21 0.67 11.56
CA ALA A 53 4.25 2.12 11.36
C ALA A 53 4.22 2.85 12.72
N PRO A 54 5.32 3.50 13.17
CA PRO A 54 5.40 4.16 14.48
C PRO A 54 4.41 5.33 14.63
N GLN A 55 4.00 5.87 13.49
CA GLN A 55 3.07 6.98 13.36
C GLN A 55 1.59 6.57 13.44
N LEU A 56 1.28 5.26 13.49
CA LEU A 56 -0.08 4.74 13.59
C LEU A 56 -0.34 4.13 14.97
N PRO A 57 -1.55 4.31 15.54
CA PRO A 57 -1.89 3.72 16.83
C PRO A 57 -1.79 2.19 16.76
N GLY A 58 -1.11 1.59 17.74
CA GLY A 58 -0.90 0.14 17.79
C GLY A 58 0.20 -0.38 16.85
N HIS A 59 0.93 0.50 16.16
CA HIS A 59 2.07 0.17 15.29
C HIS A 59 1.82 -1.02 14.34
N PRO A 60 0.72 -1.03 13.58
CA PRO A 60 0.41 -2.14 12.69
C PRO A 60 1.46 -2.30 11.59
N ARG A 61 1.72 -3.54 11.20
CA ARG A 61 2.51 -3.85 10.00
C ARG A 61 1.71 -3.45 8.77
N VAL A 62 2.26 -2.56 7.96
CA VAL A 62 1.55 -1.96 6.82
C VAL A 62 2.48 -1.77 5.64
N TRP A 63 1.90 -1.81 4.45
CA TRP A 63 2.48 -1.26 3.25
C TRP A 63 2.24 0.25 3.23
N ARG A 64 3.32 1.01 3.06
CA ARG A 64 3.26 2.46 2.83
C ARG A 64 3.48 2.72 1.35
N TYR A 65 2.51 3.37 0.71
CA TYR A 65 2.61 3.89 -0.65
C TYR A 65 2.73 5.39 -0.58
N ALA A 66 3.85 5.95 -1.06
CA ALA A 66 4.07 7.38 -1.14
C ALA A 66 4.08 7.81 -2.61
N PHE A 67 3.33 8.85 -2.92
CA PHE A 67 3.18 9.43 -4.24
C PHE A 67 3.61 10.89 -4.18
N GLY A 68 4.46 11.31 -5.12
CA GLY A 68 4.86 12.72 -5.23
C GLY A 68 5.74 12.99 -6.45
N PRO A 69 5.66 14.19 -7.04
CA PRO A 69 4.66 15.24 -6.80
C PRO A 69 3.27 14.86 -7.35
N THR A 70 2.19 15.35 -6.74
CA THR A 70 0.80 15.02 -7.13
C THR A 70 0.00 16.29 -7.50
N VAL A 71 -0.97 16.19 -8.41
CA VAL A 71 -1.82 17.34 -8.82
C VAL A 71 -3.04 17.56 -7.91
N ILE A 72 -3.17 16.77 -6.84
CA ILE A 72 -4.29 16.85 -5.90
C ILE A 72 -4.21 18.20 -5.15
N PRO A 73 -5.27 19.04 -5.19
CA PRO A 73 -5.26 20.33 -4.52
C PRO A 73 -4.93 20.20 -3.04
N GLY A 74 -3.94 20.94 -2.55
CA GLY A 74 -3.50 20.94 -1.15
C GLY A 74 -2.78 19.68 -0.68
N ALA A 75 -2.51 18.72 -1.57
CA ALA A 75 -1.79 17.50 -1.28
C ALA A 75 -0.68 17.31 -2.33
N PRO A 76 0.50 17.93 -2.15
CA PRO A 76 1.64 17.78 -3.07
C PRO A 76 2.35 16.42 -2.93
N THR A 77 2.11 15.73 -1.82
CA THR A 77 2.58 14.38 -1.56
C THR A 77 1.47 13.62 -0.86
N VAL A 78 1.22 12.40 -1.31
CA VAL A 78 0.21 11.52 -0.75
C VAL A 78 0.88 10.29 -0.16
N ARG A 79 0.49 9.88 1.04
CA ARG A 79 0.92 8.62 1.64
C ARG A 79 -0.29 7.80 2.04
N ILE A 80 -0.31 6.53 1.68
CA ILE A 80 -1.40 5.62 1.98
C ILE A 80 -0.82 4.42 2.73
N TYR A 81 -1.40 4.11 3.89
CA TYR A 81 -1.01 2.99 4.73
C TYR A 81 -2.06 1.90 4.62
N VAL A 82 -1.66 0.74 4.13
CA VAL A 82 -2.56 -0.39 3.90
C VAL A 82 -2.04 -1.62 4.62
N THR A 83 -2.90 -2.35 5.31
CA THR A 83 -2.52 -3.63 5.92
C THR A 83 -2.14 -4.65 4.84
N PRO A 84 -1.36 -5.69 5.17
CA PRO A 84 -1.11 -6.84 4.30
C PRO A 84 -2.36 -7.51 3.74
N LEU A 85 -3.52 -7.28 4.36
CA LEU A 85 -4.83 -7.83 4.02
C LEU A 85 -5.67 -6.87 3.17
N GLY A 86 -5.13 -5.70 2.78
CA GLY A 86 -5.82 -4.75 1.89
C GLY A 86 -6.71 -3.73 2.58
N GLN A 87 -6.59 -3.55 3.90
CA GLN A 87 -7.37 -2.53 4.62
C GLN A 87 -6.57 -1.23 4.70
N VAL A 88 -7.14 -0.13 4.20
CA VAL A 88 -6.54 1.20 4.38
C VAL A 88 -6.67 1.61 5.84
N VAL A 89 -5.55 1.78 6.53
CA VAL A 89 -5.50 2.15 7.95
C VAL A 89 -5.46 3.67 8.12
N ALA A 90 -4.73 4.34 7.24
CA ALA A 90 -4.56 5.79 7.29
C ALA A 90 -4.11 6.33 5.95
N THR A 91 -4.37 7.62 5.74
CA THR A 91 -3.88 8.39 4.60
C THR A 91 -3.29 9.71 5.08
N GLU A 92 -2.27 10.19 4.39
CA GLU A 92 -1.76 11.55 4.49
C GLU A 92 -1.92 12.19 3.10
N PRO A 93 -2.72 13.23 2.94
CA PRO A 93 -3.56 13.86 3.96
C PRO A 93 -4.75 12.97 4.40
N ALA A 94 -5.30 13.22 5.59
CA ALA A 94 -6.37 12.40 6.17
C ALA A 94 -7.68 12.47 5.37
N ASP A 95 -7.92 13.59 4.69
CA ASP A 95 -9.05 13.86 3.81
C ASP A 95 -8.78 13.47 2.35
N LEU A 96 -7.75 12.65 2.09
CA LEU A 96 -7.37 12.23 0.73
C LEU A 96 -8.58 11.66 -0.04
N ALA A 97 -9.39 10.81 0.60
CA ALA A 97 -10.56 10.22 -0.04
C ALA A 97 -11.57 11.28 -0.51
N GLU A 98 -11.77 12.33 0.28
CA GLU A 98 -12.66 13.44 -0.07
C GLU A 98 -12.07 14.31 -1.17
N ARG A 99 -10.76 14.57 -1.13
CA ARG A 99 -10.03 15.31 -2.17
C ARG A 99 -10.07 14.59 -3.51
N VAL A 100 -9.91 13.27 -3.51
CA VAL A 100 -10.01 12.45 -4.72
C VAL A 100 -11.43 12.46 -5.27
N LYS A 101 -12.46 12.33 -4.42
CA LYS A 101 -13.87 12.47 -4.83
C LYS A 101 -14.20 13.85 -5.39
N ALA A 102 -13.62 14.91 -4.83
CA ALA A 102 -13.79 16.27 -5.36
C ALA A 102 -13.14 16.44 -6.74
N LEU A 103 -12.06 15.70 -7.01
CA LEU A 103 -11.40 15.69 -8.32
C LEU A 103 -12.17 14.82 -9.35
N HIS A 104 -12.77 13.72 -8.90
CA HIS A 104 -13.55 12.77 -9.71
C HIS A 104 -14.95 12.54 -9.10
N PRO A 105 -15.95 13.39 -9.42
CA PRO A 105 -17.29 13.31 -8.83
C PRO A 105 -18.20 12.20 -9.41
N TYR A 106 -17.65 11.22 -10.13
CA TYR A 106 -18.42 10.20 -10.86
C TYR A 106 -18.07 8.78 -10.41
#